data_AF-A0A9W4JU64-F1
#
_entry.id   AF-A0A9W4JU64-F1
#
_cell.length_a   1.000
_cell.length_b   1.000
_cell.length_c   1.000
_cell.angle_alpha   90.00
_cell.angle_beta   90.00
_cell.angle_gamma   90.00
#
_symmetry.space_group_name_H-M   'P 1'
#
loop_
_entity.id
_entity.type
_entity.pdbx_description
1 polymer ?
#
loop_
_entity_poly.entity_id
_entity_poly.type
_entity_poly.pdbx_seq_one_letter_code
_entity_poly.pdbx_strand_id
1 'polypeptide(L)'
;MSLKSFFIAIIGAAVSLQLLILGNMSYLYGSAYHDGSRYSSMKFLYVDYDQGSVGESVMTAYNALKGPSFPTVIQQNRQTYPTQKHIHEAICSGEYWGAVYASPNASSKLSAALSSSEVAQGYDSSKALGYIWSSTRYPAYAQGVFSNLLQITEAAAAVYKKTNGTDLLPWINTSDRSIAQTILDPVSATSTDIHPMPQGVRFYYNTVSMVMPIIIQFFFIMALNGVTLQNKLFSMLSPRKNTLLRLFISIIYTFFASLVMSGYIWAFREDWSVTGGQFALTWMAIWLAMHVHFLIIDFATAIFPMPFMPYFVLTWIIMNVTSTIGPFEQSPGFYRLGYIFPAHGLYEIMMDIWTQGCNPHLYRALPILFAEWVVGIGLFVLGMGMRMEVGLGGIFGRQTVSILREEK
;
A
#
# COMPACT_ATOMS: atom_id res chain seq x y z
N MET A 1 -3.53 47.79 12.92
CA MET A 1 -4.61 46.79 12.78
C MET A 1 -5.51 46.91 14.01
N SER A 2 -6.82 47.04 13.87
CA SER A 2 -7.71 47.11 15.05
C SER A 2 -7.76 45.75 15.75
N LEU A 3 -7.95 45.72 17.07
CA LEU A 3 -8.09 44.47 17.84
C LEU A 3 -9.22 43.60 17.28
N LYS A 4 -10.32 44.23 16.83
CA LYS A 4 -11.43 43.57 16.13
C LYS A 4 -10.99 42.90 14.82
N SER A 5 -10.24 43.61 13.97
CA SER A 5 -9.72 43.05 12.71
C SER A 5 -8.75 41.90 12.93
N PHE A 6 -7.92 41.98 13.97
CA PHE A 6 -7.01 40.91 14.38
C PHE A 6 -7.78 39.64 14.81
N PHE A 7 -8.77 39.79 15.70
CA PHE A 7 -9.60 38.66 16.11
C PHE A 7 -10.38 38.04 14.95
N ILE A 8 -10.95 38.85 14.05
CA ILE A 8 -11.62 38.33 12.85
C ILE A 8 -10.65 37.52 11.98
N ALA A 9 -9.44 38.01 11.75
CA ALA A 9 -8.44 37.30 10.95
C ALA A 9 -8.01 35.96 11.59
N ILE A 10 -7.78 35.94 12.91
CA ILE A 10 -7.41 34.71 13.62
C ILE A 10 -8.56 33.72 13.66
N ILE A 11 -9.78 34.16 13.97
CA ILE A 11 -10.96 33.29 13.97
C ILE A 11 -11.19 32.73 12.56
N GLY A 12 -11.08 33.58 11.54
CA GLY A 12 -11.17 33.15 10.15
C GLY A 12 -10.14 32.06 9.82
N ALA A 13 -8.87 32.27 10.18
CA ALA A 13 -7.80 31.29 9.98
C ALA A 13 -8.02 29.99 10.77
N ALA A 14 -8.54 30.09 12.01
CA ALA A 14 -8.85 28.93 12.83
C ALA A 14 -9.98 28.10 12.20
N VAL A 15 -11.08 28.74 11.79
CA VAL A 15 -12.22 28.07 11.15
C VAL A 15 -11.79 27.45 9.81
N SER A 16 -11.03 28.15 8.97
CA SER A 16 -10.56 27.61 7.70
C SER A 16 -9.65 26.40 7.89
N LEU A 17 -8.78 26.41 8.90
CA LEU A 17 -7.91 25.27 9.22
C LEU A 17 -8.72 24.07 9.72
N GLN A 18 -9.75 24.28 10.56
CA GLN A 18 -10.62 23.20 11.01
C GLN A 18 -11.40 22.58 9.84
N LEU A 19 -11.92 23.39 8.92
CA LEU A 19 -12.61 22.88 7.73
C LEU A 19 -11.66 22.10 6.81
N LEU A 20 -10.41 22.57 6.65
CA LEU A 20 -9.38 21.85 5.90
C LEU A 20 -9.08 20.49 6.51
N ILE A 21 -8.87 20.43 7.83
CA ILE A 21 -8.60 19.17 8.55
C ILE A 21 -9.80 18.25 8.43
N LEU A 22 -11.02 18.77 8.62
CA LEU A 22 -12.24 17.98 8.48
C LEU A 22 -12.37 17.38 7.07
N GLY A 23 -12.14 18.16 6.01
CA GLY A 23 -12.21 17.66 4.64
C GLY A 23 -11.16 16.58 4.35
N ASN A 24 -9.90 16.83 4.74
CA ASN A 24 -8.81 15.88 4.55
C ASN A 24 -8.99 14.59 5.33
N MET A 25 -9.39 14.69 6.60
CA MET A 25 -9.63 13.50 7.42
C MET A 25 -10.90 12.77 6.97
N SER A 26 -11.94 13.48 6.51
CA SER A 26 -13.10 12.81 5.91
C SER A 26 -12.72 12.04 4.63
N TYR A 27 -11.79 12.57 3.83
CA TYR A 27 -11.25 11.84 2.67
C TYR A 27 -10.48 10.58 3.11
N LEU A 28 -9.55 10.72 4.06
CA LEU A 28 -8.75 9.60 4.57
C LEU A 28 -9.61 8.51 5.23
N TYR A 29 -10.51 8.87 6.14
CA TYR A 29 -11.36 7.91 6.83
C TYR A 29 -12.42 7.33 5.90
N GLY A 30 -12.95 8.12 4.97
CA GLY A 30 -13.93 7.67 4.00
C GLY A 30 -13.37 6.61 3.04
N SER A 31 -12.06 6.61 2.77
CA SER A 31 -11.45 5.56 1.93
C SER A 31 -11.47 4.17 2.58
N ALA A 32 -11.45 4.13 3.92
CA ALA A 32 -11.47 2.90 4.72
C ALA A 32 -12.84 2.59 5.36
N TYR A 33 -13.80 3.49 5.20
CA TYR A 33 -15.11 3.40 5.86
C TYR A 33 -15.86 2.17 5.35
N HIS A 34 -16.18 1.21 6.22
CA HIS A 34 -16.81 -0.09 5.89
C HIS A 34 -15.93 -1.16 5.22
N ASP A 35 -14.60 -1.08 5.33
CA ASP A 35 -13.69 -2.13 4.80
C ASP A 35 -14.06 -3.54 5.28
N GLY A 36 -14.39 -3.68 6.57
CA GLY A 36 -14.86 -4.94 7.18
C GLY A 36 -16.05 -5.61 6.48
N SER A 37 -16.89 -4.84 5.79
CA SER A 37 -18.06 -5.36 5.06
C SER A 37 -17.82 -5.53 3.55
N ARG A 38 -16.60 -5.25 3.08
CA ARG A 38 -16.21 -5.32 1.67
C ARG A 38 -15.15 -6.38 1.40
N TYR A 39 -14.86 -7.25 2.37
CA TYR A 39 -13.93 -8.37 2.17
C TYR A 39 -14.35 -9.28 1.01
N SER A 40 -15.64 -9.36 0.69
CA SER A 40 -16.13 -10.07 -0.50
C SER A 40 -15.52 -9.61 -1.84
N SER A 41 -14.95 -8.40 -1.93
CA SER A 41 -14.22 -7.96 -3.13
C SER A 41 -12.86 -8.65 -3.29
N MET A 42 -12.28 -9.15 -2.19
CA MET A 42 -11.06 -9.95 -2.22
C MET A 42 -11.39 -11.38 -2.66
N LYS A 43 -10.47 -11.97 -3.43
CA LYS A 43 -10.62 -13.32 -3.96
C LYS A 43 -9.63 -14.27 -3.31
N PHE A 44 -10.13 -15.40 -2.84
CA PHE A 44 -9.33 -16.55 -2.44
C PHE A 44 -9.43 -17.65 -3.49
N LEU A 45 -8.31 -18.25 -3.83
CA LEU A 45 -8.25 -19.41 -4.71
C LEU A 45 -8.48 -20.69 -3.89
N TYR A 46 -9.35 -21.58 -4.34
CA TYR A 46 -9.47 -22.92 -3.76
C TYR A 46 -9.19 -23.99 -4.80
N VAL A 47 -8.28 -24.92 -4.47
CA VAL A 47 -7.96 -26.08 -5.33
C VAL A 47 -8.07 -27.36 -4.52
N ASP A 48 -8.95 -28.25 -4.95
CA ASP A 48 -9.14 -29.55 -4.33
C ASP A 48 -8.32 -30.63 -5.05
N TYR A 49 -7.18 -31.02 -4.47
CA TYR A 49 -6.41 -32.17 -4.94
C TYR A 49 -6.83 -33.50 -4.30
N ASP A 50 -7.68 -33.45 -3.26
CA ASP A 50 -8.13 -34.61 -2.50
C ASP A 50 -9.32 -35.31 -3.18
N GLN A 51 -10.29 -34.52 -3.68
CA GLN A 51 -11.58 -35.02 -4.22
C GLN A 51 -12.36 -35.91 -3.22
N GLY A 52 -12.14 -35.71 -1.92
CA GLY A 52 -12.75 -36.46 -0.83
C GLY A 52 -13.45 -35.55 0.19
N SER A 53 -13.86 -36.14 1.32
CA SER A 53 -14.62 -35.45 2.36
C SER A 53 -13.86 -34.29 3.02
N VAL A 54 -12.52 -34.36 3.10
CA VAL A 54 -11.68 -33.25 3.56
C VAL A 54 -11.76 -32.07 2.57
N GLY A 55 -11.65 -32.32 1.27
CA GLY A 55 -11.84 -31.29 0.25
C GLY A 55 -13.26 -30.69 0.28
N GLU A 56 -14.28 -31.53 0.28
CA GLU A 56 -15.70 -31.11 0.31
C GLU A 56 -16.05 -30.27 1.56
N SER A 57 -15.41 -30.57 2.69
CA SER A 57 -15.60 -29.82 3.94
C SER A 57 -15.22 -28.34 3.80
N VAL A 58 -14.25 -27.99 2.95
CA VAL A 58 -13.81 -26.60 2.72
C VAL A 58 -14.90 -25.79 2.01
N MET A 59 -15.50 -26.34 0.96
CA MET A 59 -16.58 -25.64 0.24
C MET A 59 -17.88 -25.58 1.05
N THR A 60 -18.14 -26.60 1.87
CA THR A 60 -19.26 -26.57 2.82
C THR A 60 -19.04 -25.51 3.90
N ALA A 61 -17.82 -25.38 4.44
CA ALA A 61 -17.46 -24.31 5.35
C ALA A 61 -17.58 -22.92 4.72
N TYR A 62 -17.09 -22.75 3.48
CA TYR A 62 -17.27 -21.51 2.73
C TYR A 62 -18.76 -21.15 2.57
N ASN A 63 -19.63 -22.11 2.28
CA ASN A 63 -21.06 -21.86 2.15
C ASN A 63 -21.72 -21.35 3.45
N ALA A 64 -21.17 -21.69 4.61
CA ALA A 64 -21.62 -21.16 5.90
C ALA A 64 -21.02 -19.78 6.22
N LEU A 65 -19.80 -19.50 5.74
CA LEU A 65 -19.07 -18.25 5.99
C LEU A 65 -19.34 -17.14 4.96
N LYS A 66 -19.82 -17.50 3.75
CA LYS A 66 -20.00 -16.55 2.65
C LYS A 66 -20.88 -15.38 3.06
N GLY A 67 -20.40 -14.18 2.78
CA GLY A 67 -21.09 -12.94 3.08
C GLY A 67 -20.23 -11.73 2.73
N PRO A 68 -20.75 -10.50 2.93
CA PRO A 68 -20.01 -9.28 2.59
C PRO A 68 -18.66 -9.15 3.32
N SER A 69 -18.59 -9.67 4.55
CA SER A 69 -17.42 -9.64 5.43
C SER A 69 -16.43 -10.79 5.24
N PHE A 70 -16.65 -11.68 4.26
CA PHE A 70 -15.74 -12.80 4.00
C PHE A 70 -15.27 -12.78 2.53
N PRO A 71 -13.98 -13.06 2.24
CA PRO A 71 -13.46 -13.13 0.88
C PRO A 71 -14.23 -14.11 -0.01
N THR A 72 -14.37 -13.77 -1.29
CA THR A 72 -15.00 -14.66 -2.26
C THR A 72 -14.04 -15.81 -2.59
N VAL A 73 -14.43 -17.04 -2.26
CA VAL A 73 -13.64 -18.24 -2.58
C VAL A 73 -14.00 -18.72 -3.98
N ILE A 74 -13.01 -18.81 -4.86
CA ILE A 74 -13.14 -19.25 -6.25
C ILE A 74 -12.51 -20.64 -6.36
N GLN A 75 -13.33 -21.66 -6.52
CA GLN A 75 -12.87 -23.01 -6.76
C GLN A 75 -12.38 -23.15 -8.20
N GLN A 76 -11.17 -23.67 -8.37
CA GLN A 76 -10.55 -23.93 -9.66
C GLN A 76 -10.15 -25.40 -9.79
N ASN A 77 -10.06 -25.87 -11.03
CA ASN A 77 -9.70 -27.25 -11.32
C ASN A 77 -8.18 -27.47 -11.16
N ARG A 78 -7.78 -28.63 -10.64
CA ARG A 78 -6.40 -29.12 -10.59
C ARG A 78 -5.69 -29.14 -11.95
N GLN A 79 -6.42 -29.14 -13.06
CA GLN A 79 -5.83 -29.04 -14.40
C GLN A 79 -5.23 -27.65 -14.67
N THR A 80 -5.88 -26.60 -14.18
CA THR A 80 -5.39 -25.21 -14.29
C THR A 80 -4.27 -24.93 -13.29
N TYR A 81 -4.37 -25.54 -12.09
CA TYR A 81 -3.37 -25.44 -11.03
C TYR A 81 -2.90 -26.84 -10.64
N PRO A 82 -1.97 -27.46 -11.39
CA PRO A 82 -1.56 -28.84 -11.14
C PRO A 82 -0.58 -28.97 -9.97
N THR A 83 0.11 -27.88 -9.61
CA THR A 83 1.11 -27.88 -8.54
C THR A 83 0.97 -26.65 -7.66
N GLN A 84 1.50 -26.75 -6.44
CA GLN A 84 1.59 -25.63 -5.49
C GLN A 84 2.31 -24.40 -6.10
N LYS A 85 3.24 -24.61 -7.03
CA LYS A 85 3.93 -23.53 -7.74
C LYS A 85 2.98 -22.66 -8.57
N HIS A 86 1.97 -23.26 -9.22
CA HIS A 86 0.98 -22.49 -9.99
C HIS A 86 0.08 -21.67 -9.05
N ILE A 87 -0.24 -22.20 -7.86
CA ILE A 87 -0.95 -21.45 -6.82
C ILE A 87 -0.10 -20.27 -6.34
N HIS A 88 1.20 -20.49 -6.12
CA HIS A 88 2.16 -19.45 -5.77
C HIS A 88 2.19 -18.34 -6.81
N GLU A 89 2.33 -18.69 -8.09
CA GLU A 89 2.31 -17.74 -9.22
C GLU A 89 0.98 -16.96 -9.32
N ALA A 90 -0.16 -17.58 -9.02
CA ALA A 90 -1.46 -16.92 -9.01
C ALA A 90 -1.56 -15.83 -7.93
N ILE A 91 -1.08 -16.11 -6.72
CA ILE A 91 -1.03 -15.10 -5.64
C ILE A 91 -0.02 -14.01 -6.00
N CYS A 92 1.12 -14.40 -6.56
CA CYS A 92 2.19 -13.52 -6.99
C CYS A 92 1.75 -12.52 -8.07
N SER A 93 0.84 -12.94 -8.95
CA SER A 93 0.25 -12.09 -9.99
C SER A 93 -0.71 -11.02 -9.45
N GLY A 94 -1.09 -11.09 -8.17
CA GLY A 94 -2.03 -10.17 -7.54
C GLY A 94 -3.52 -10.49 -7.79
N GLU A 95 -3.84 -11.54 -8.56
CA GLU A 95 -5.22 -11.98 -8.83
C GLU A 95 -5.95 -12.48 -7.58
N TYR A 96 -5.22 -13.11 -6.67
CA TYR A 96 -5.74 -13.68 -5.43
C TYR A 96 -4.93 -13.19 -4.23
N TRP A 97 -5.63 -12.92 -3.13
CA TRP A 97 -4.98 -12.51 -1.87
C TRP A 97 -4.41 -13.68 -1.08
N GLY A 98 -4.98 -14.86 -1.30
CA GLY A 98 -4.54 -16.10 -0.72
C GLY A 98 -5.20 -17.27 -1.42
N ALA A 99 -4.73 -18.46 -1.09
CA ALA A 99 -5.27 -19.70 -1.60
C ALA A 99 -5.38 -20.72 -0.47
N VAL A 100 -6.38 -21.58 -0.56
CA VAL A 100 -6.52 -22.80 0.24
C VAL A 100 -6.45 -23.98 -0.72
N TYR A 101 -5.76 -25.04 -0.34
CA TYR A 101 -5.77 -26.28 -1.11
C TYR A 101 -5.90 -27.48 -0.18
N ALA A 102 -6.64 -28.50 -0.64
CA ALA A 102 -6.68 -29.79 0.02
C ALA A 102 -5.56 -30.67 -0.55
N SER A 103 -4.76 -31.28 0.31
CA SER A 103 -3.63 -32.10 -0.13
C SER A 103 -4.09 -33.39 -0.83
N PRO A 104 -3.31 -33.91 -1.80
CA PRO A 104 -3.66 -35.17 -2.46
C PRO A 104 -3.83 -36.31 -1.45
N ASN A 105 -4.93 -37.06 -1.61
CA ASN A 105 -5.26 -38.23 -0.80
C ASN A 105 -5.44 -37.91 0.70
N ALA A 106 -5.72 -36.67 1.10
CA ALA A 106 -5.93 -36.26 2.50
C ALA A 106 -7.05 -37.07 3.18
N SER A 107 -8.21 -37.22 2.53
CA SER A 107 -9.33 -38.01 3.05
C SER A 107 -8.96 -39.48 3.25
N SER A 108 -8.27 -40.07 2.27
CA SER A 108 -7.84 -41.48 2.38
C SER A 108 -6.82 -41.69 3.50
N LYS A 109 -5.84 -40.78 3.65
CA LYS A 109 -4.85 -40.84 4.74
C LYS A 109 -5.50 -40.71 6.11
N LEU A 110 -6.46 -39.81 6.24
CA LEU A 110 -7.24 -39.65 7.47
C LEU A 110 -8.07 -40.91 7.77
N SER A 111 -8.77 -41.48 6.78
CA SER A 111 -9.52 -42.73 6.99
C SER A 111 -8.62 -43.92 7.38
N ALA A 112 -7.41 -43.99 6.82
CA ALA A 112 -6.43 -45.02 7.16
C ALA A 112 -5.90 -44.85 8.59
N ALA A 113 -5.63 -43.60 9.01
CA ALA A 113 -5.25 -43.27 10.38
C ALA A 113 -6.36 -43.60 11.39
N LEU A 114 -7.63 -43.43 11.03
CA LEU A 114 -8.75 -43.81 11.90
C LEU A 114 -8.98 -45.33 12.00
N SER A 115 -8.42 -46.12 11.06
CA SER A 115 -8.63 -47.57 10.98
C SER A 115 -7.45 -48.41 11.52
N SER A 116 -6.24 -47.83 11.65
CA SER A 116 -5.03 -48.52 12.13
C SER A 116 -4.27 -47.66 13.13
N SER A 117 -3.90 -48.26 14.27
CA SER A 117 -3.08 -47.64 15.31
C SER A 117 -1.69 -47.24 14.81
N GLU A 118 -1.03 -48.08 14.00
CA GLU A 118 0.30 -47.76 13.49
C GLU A 118 0.27 -46.54 12.56
N VAL A 119 -0.77 -46.42 11.73
CA VAL A 119 -0.93 -45.27 10.83
C VAL A 119 -1.31 -44.01 11.60
N ALA A 120 -2.14 -44.13 12.64
CA ALA A 120 -2.52 -43.02 13.52
C ALA A 120 -1.32 -42.36 14.21
N GLN A 121 -0.33 -43.15 14.64
CA GLN A 121 0.88 -42.63 15.29
C GLN A 121 1.71 -41.72 14.38
N GLY A 122 1.68 -41.94 13.07
CA GLY A 122 2.40 -41.14 12.07
C GLY A 122 1.54 -40.11 11.35
N TYR A 123 0.26 -39.97 11.72
CA TYR A 123 -0.64 -39.03 11.06
C TYR A 123 -0.34 -37.59 11.46
N ASP A 124 -0.27 -36.72 10.46
CA ASP A 124 -0.01 -35.30 10.63
C ASP A 124 -1.18 -34.50 10.05
N SER A 125 -2.04 -34.00 10.94
CA SER A 125 -3.23 -33.24 10.59
C SER A 125 -2.90 -31.97 9.79
N SER A 126 -1.72 -31.36 10.02
CA SER A 126 -1.30 -30.12 9.37
C SER A 126 -1.06 -30.28 7.86
N LYS A 127 -0.87 -31.51 7.39
CA LYS A 127 -0.68 -31.84 5.97
C LYS A 127 -2.00 -32.06 5.23
N ALA A 128 -3.15 -32.05 5.90
CA ALA A 128 -4.45 -32.28 5.26
C ALA A 128 -4.85 -31.10 4.37
N LEU A 129 -4.70 -29.88 4.88
CA LEU A 129 -4.92 -28.64 4.15
C LEU A 129 -3.63 -27.81 4.10
N GLY A 130 -3.54 -26.93 3.11
CA GLY A 130 -2.54 -25.87 3.10
C GLY A 130 -3.16 -24.57 2.66
N TYR A 131 -2.63 -23.46 3.15
CA TYR A 131 -2.97 -22.15 2.61
C TYR A 131 -1.72 -21.33 2.32
N ILE A 132 -1.79 -20.58 1.22
CA ILE A 132 -0.70 -19.74 0.73
C ILE A 132 -1.21 -18.31 0.66
N TRP A 133 -0.40 -17.35 1.10
CA TRP A 133 -0.78 -15.93 1.14
C TRP A 133 0.49 -15.07 1.11
N SER A 134 0.35 -13.74 1.04
CA SER A 134 1.50 -12.83 1.15
C SER A 134 1.28 -11.80 2.26
N SER A 135 2.21 -11.74 3.21
CA SER A 135 2.20 -10.74 4.29
C SER A 135 2.75 -9.38 3.88
N THR A 136 3.36 -9.31 2.69
CA THR A 136 4.04 -8.11 2.17
C THR A 136 3.05 -7.05 1.65
N ARG A 137 1.96 -7.48 1.01
CA ARG A 137 0.97 -6.61 0.36
C ARG A 137 0.03 -5.97 1.40
N TYR A 138 0.12 -4.65 1.58
CA TYR A 138 -0.67 -3.84 2.53
C TYR A 138 -0.79 -4.49 3.94
N PRO A 139 0.19 -4.29 4.85
CA PRO A 139 0.31 -5.06 6.09
C PRO A 139 -0.95 -5.20 6.95
N ALA A 140 -1.77 -4.14 7.03
CA ALA A 140 -3.04 -4.17 7.77
C ALA A 140 -4.07 -5.12 7.15
N TYR A 141 -4.14 -5.18 5.82
CA TYR A 141 -5.09 -6.02 5.08
C TYR A 141 -4.60 -7.46 5.01
N ALA A 142 -3.29 -7.67 4.87
CA ALA A 142 -2.68 -9.00 4.91
C ALA A 142 -3.01 -9.75 6.22
N GLN A 143 -3.06 -9.05 7.35
CA GLN A 143 -3.49 -9.64 8.62
C GLN A 143 -4.95 -10.12 8.57
N GLY A 144 -5.85 -9.34 7.97
CA GLY A 144 -7.24 -9.76 7.76
C GLY A 144 -7.36 -10.95 6.80
N VAL A 145 -6.53 -11.01 5.76
CA VAL A 145 -6.46 -12.16 4.85
C VAL A 145 -6.04 -13.42 5.60
N PHE A 146 -4.98 -13.35 6.41
CA PHE A 146 -4.52 -14.45 7.25
C PHE A 146 -5.63 -14.94 8.20
N SER A 147 -6.32 -14.03 8.89
CA SER A 147 -7.42 -14.38 9.78
C SER A 147 -8.58 -15.07 9.06
N ASN A 148 -8.94 -14.64 7.85
CA ASN A 148 -9.99 -15.27 7.05
C ASN A 148 -9.56 -16.67 6.53
N LEU A 149 -8.29 -16.85 6.16
CA LEU A 149 -7.74 -18.15 5.77
C LEU A 149 -7.76 -19.13 6.94
N LEU A 150 -7.35 -18.68 8.13
CA LEU A 150 -7.44 -19.49 9.34
C LEU A 150 -8.91 -19.88 9.62
N GLN A 151 -9.82 -18.92 9.59
CA GLN A 151 -11.24 -19.15 9.85
C GLN A 151 -11.87 -20.20 8.93
N ILE A 152 -11.60 -20.17 7.62
CA ILE A 152 -12.15 -21.18 6.69
C ILE A 152 -11.54 -22.56 6.93
N THR A 153 -10.25 -22.66 7.28
CA THR A 153 -9.61 -23.94 7.57
C THR A 153 -10.12 -24.57 8.87
N GLU A 154 -10.32 -23.76 9.91
CA GLU A 154 -10.92 -24.21 11.18
C GLU A 154 -12.39 -24.61 10.99
N ALA A 155 -13.15 -23.83 10.22
CA ALA A 155 -14.52 -24.16 9.87
C ALA A 155 -14.62 -25.45 9.04
N ALA A 156 -13.68 -25.69 8.12
CA ALA A 156 -13.60 -26.93 7.35
C ALA A 156 -13.36 -28.14 8.27
N ALA A 157 -12.42 -28.03 9.21
CA ALA A 157 -12.18 -29.07 10.22
C ALA A 157 -13.42 -29.34 11.08
N ALA A 158 -14.17 -28.29 11.47
CA ALA A 158 -15.42 -28.43 12.22
C ALA A 158 -16.52 -29.10 11.39
N VAL A 159 -16.65 -28.75 10.11
CA VAL A 159 -17.59 -29.40 9.18
C VAL A 159 -17.24 -30.87 9.01
N TYR A 160 -15.97 -31.21 8.82
CA TYR A 160 -15.53 -32.61 8.72
C TYR A 160 -15.93 -33.40 9.97
N LYS A 161 -15.64 -32.87 11.17
CA LYS A 161 -16.03 -33.50 12.45
C LYS A 161 -17.52 -33.76 12.53
N LYS A 162 -18.35 -32.81 12.12
CA LYS A 162 -19.81 -32.90 12.18
C LYS A 162 -20.42 -33.85 11.15
N THR A 163 -19.80 -34.00 9.99
CA THR A 163 -20.41 -34.72 8.86
C THR A 163 -19.86 -36.13 8.71
N ASN A 164 -18.55 -36.29 8.84
CA ASN A 164 -17.87 -37.58 8.67
C ASN A 164 -17.33 -38.11 10.00
N GLY A 165 -16.88 -37.22 10.90
CA GLY A 165 -16.33 -37.62 12.19
C GLY A 165 -17.34 -38.34 13.07
N THR A 166 -18.53 -37.76 13.26
CA THR A 166 -19.60 -38.33 14.11
C THR A 166 -20.12 -39.67 13.62
N ASP A 167 -20.22 -39.85 12.30
CA ASP A 167 -20.75 -41.07 11.69
C ASP A 167 -19.78 -42.25 11.84
N LEU A 168 -18.48 -41.95 11.94
CA LEU A 168 -17.43 -42.96 12.12
C LEU A 168 -17.19 -43.32 13.59
N LEU A 169 -17.61 -42.49 14.56
CA LEU A 169 -17.37 -42.73 15.99
C LEU A 169 -17.76 -44.13 16.50
N PRO A 170 -18.90 -44.72 16.10
CA PRO A 170 -19.29 -46.06 16.58
C PRO A 170 -18.37 -47.18 16.10
N TRP A 171 -17.60 -46.94 15.03
CA TRP A 171 -16.81 -47.94 14.31
C TRP A 171 -15.31 -47.84 14.58
N ILE A 172 -14.88 -46.85 15.36
CA ILE A 172 -13.48 -46.57 15.64
C ILE A 172 -13.12 -46.97 17.07
N ASN A 173 -11.93 -47.56 17.25
CA ASN A 173 -11.42 -47.90 18.57
C ASN A 173 -10.92 -46.65 19.32
N THR A 174 -11.82 -45.95 20.01
CA THR A 174 -11.50 -44.76 20.82
C THR A 174 -10.68 -45.05 22.08
N SER A 175 -10.41 -46.32 22.39
CA SER A 175 -9.54 -46.71 23.51
C SER A 175 -8.05 -46.53 23.17
N ASP A 176 -7.72 -46.48 21.87
CA ASP A 176 -6.37 -46.18 21.42
C ASP A 176 -6.13 -44.66 21.47
N ARG A 177 -5.08 -44.26 22.19
CA ARG A 177 -4.71 -42.85 22.37
C ARG A 177 -4.38 -42.14 21.05
N SER A 178 -3.73 -42.83 20.10
CA SER A 178 -3.31 -42.25 18.83
C SER A 178 -4.50 -41.98 17.90
N ILE A 179 -5.44 -42.92 17.86
CA ILE A 179 -6.69 -42.80 17.12
C ILE A 179 -7.59 -41.73 17.76
N ALA A 180 -7.68 -41.70 19.09
CA ALA A 180 -8.42 -40.66 19.82
C ALA A 180 -7.86 -39.26 19.53
N GLN A 181 -6.54 -39.09 19.47
CA GLN A 181 -5.91 -37.82 19.07
C GLN A 181 -6.26 -37.43 17.64
N THR A 182 -6.24 -38.39 16.70
CA THR A 182 -6.63 -38.17 15.30
C THR A 182 -8.09 -37.72 15.15
N ILE A 183 -9.00 -38.20 16.00
CA ILE A 183 -10.41 -37.74 16.02
C ILE A 183 -10.53 -36.31 16.57
N LEU A 184 -9.75 -35.98 17.60
CA LEU A 184 -9.76 -34.65 18.21
C LEU A 184 -9.17 -33.57 17.29
N ASP A 185 -8.18 -33.93 16.48
CA ASP A 185 -7.55 -33.05 15.48
C ASP A 185 -7.41 -33.75 14.12
N PRO A 186 -8.51 -33.91 13.37
CA PRO A 186 -8.52 -34.70 12.13
C PRO A 186 -7.95 -33.94 10.94
N VAL A 187 -8.15 -32.62 10.91
CA VAL A 187 -7.78 -31.76 9.79
C VAL A 187 -7.23 -30.46 10.37
N SER A 188 -6.00 -30.14 10.00
CA SER A 188 -5.36 -28.86 10.25
C SER A 188 -4.71 -28.37 8.95
N ALA A 189 -4.16 -27.17 8.97
CA ALA A 189 -3.65 -26.52 7.78
C ALA A 189 -2.23 -25.95 7.98
N THR A 190 -1.37 -26.16 6.99
CA THR A 190 -0.04 -25.54 6.94
C THR A 190 -0.10 -24.18 6.26
N SER A 191 0.43 -23.15 6.93
CA SER A 191 0.58 -21.79 6.39
C SER A 191 1.86 -21.66 5.56
N THR A 192 1.77 -21.07 4.38
CA THR A 192 2.93 -20.65 3.58
C THR A 192 2.80 -19.17 3.22
N ASP A 193 3.69 -18.33 3.75
CA ASP A 193 3.78 -16.91 3.42
C ASP A 193 4.79 -16.65 2.29
N ILE A 194 4.33 -15.98 1.24
CA ILE A 194 5.12 -15.59 0.08
C ILE A 194 5.84 -14.28 0.38
N HIS A 195 7.18 -14.34 0.31
CA HIS A 195 8.08 -13.22 0.62
C HIS A 195 7.78 -12.60 1.99
N PRO A 196 8.07 -13.30 3.09
CA PRO A 196 7.76 -12.79 4.43
C PRO A 196 8.54 -11.51 4.74
N MET A 197 7.84 -10.53 5.28
CA MET A 197 8.42 -9.33 5.90
C MET A 197 8.23 -9.41 7.42
N PRO A 198 9.17 -10.03 8.17
CA PRO A 198 8.99 -10.26 9.60
C PRO A 198 9.10 -8.97 10.43
N GLN A 199 9.73 -7.94 9.90
CA GLN A 199 10.09 -6.73 10.63
C GLN A 199 8.87 -5.93 11.10
N GLY A 200 8.88 -5.50 12.37
CA GLY A 200 7.78 -4.76 12.96
C GLY A 200 7.53 -3.40 12.30
N VAL A 201 8.59 -2.79 11.74
CA VAL A 201 8.54 -1.49 11.06
C VAL A 201 7.81 -1.50 9.71
N ARG A 202 7.43 -2.68 9.18
CA ARG A 202 6.78 -2.81 7.85
C ARG A 202 5.50 -1.98 7.69
N PHE A 203 4.75 -1.74 8.78
CA PHE A 203 3.55 -0.92 8.75
C PHE A 203 3.83 0.56 8.40
N TYR A 204 5.06 1.04 8.65
CA TYR A 204 5.45 2.41 8.29
C TYR A 204 5.62 2.60 6.79
N TYR A 205 5.98 1.55 6.06
CA TYR A 205 6.38 1.62 4.66
C TYR A 205 5.29 2.16 3.73
N ASN A 206 4.02 1.84 4.01
CA ASN A 206 2.88 2.30 3.23
C ASN A 206 2.09 3.44 3.91
N THR A 207 2.58 3.93 5.07
CA THR A 207 1.95 5.00 5.86
C THR A 207 2.90 6.18 6.00
N VAL A 208 3.58 6.32 7.14
CA VAL A 208 4.42 7.49 7.46
C VAL A 208 5.59 7.63 6.48
N SER A 209 6.14 6.52 5.97
CA SER A 209 7.21 6.55 4.98
C SER A 209 6.77 7.18 3.66
N MET A 210 5.47 7.18 3.33
CA MET A 210 4.95 7.85 2.13
C MET A 210 4.74 9.36 2.36
N VAL A 211 4.71 9.81 3.61
CA VAL A 211 4.62 11.23 3.98
C VAL A 211 5.99 11.92 3.92
N MET A 212 7.05 11.21 4.33
CA MET A 212 8.41 11.77 4.42
C MET A 212 8.96 12.33 3.09
N PRO A 213 8.77 11.68 1.92
CA PRO A 213 9.12 12.21 0.61
C PRO A 213 8.50 13.57 0.26
N ILE A 214 7.44 13.98 0.94
CA ILE A 214 6.75 15.25 0.71
C ILE A 214 7.25 16.32 1.69
N ILE A 215 7.25 15.99 2.99
CA ILE A 215 7.60 16.94 4.06
C ILE A 215 9.05 17.42 3.94
N ILE A 216 9.99 16.50 3.70
CA ILE A 216 11.42 16.82 3.60
C ILE A 216 11.64 17.80 2.43
N GLN A 217 10.96 17.59 1.30
CA GLN A 217 11.07 18.45 0.13
C GLN A 217 10.46 19.82 0.39
N PHE A 218 9.30 19.89 1.05
CA PHE A 218 8.68 21.15 1.43
C PHE A 218 9.60 22.01 2.31
N PHE A 219 10.19 21.45 3.37
CA PHE A 219 11.08 22.20 4.25
C PHE A 219 12.33 22.70 3.53
N PHE A 220 12.91 21.87 2.67
CA PHE A 220 14.07 22.29 1.88
C PHE A 220 13.72 23.38 0.86
N ILE A 221 12.58 23.28 0.17
CA ILE A 221 12.11 24.33 -0.76
C ILE A 221 11.89 25.65 -0.02
N MET A 222 11.35 25.62 1.19
CA MET A 222 11.19 26.80 2.04
C MET A 222 12.54 27.45 2.37
N ALA A 223 13.53 26.65 2.79
CA ALA A 223 14.89 27.12 3.04
C ALA A 223 15.53 27.69 1.77
N LEU A 224 15.42 26.98 0.65
CA LEU A 224 15.93 27.39 -0.65
C LEU A 224 15.30 28.72 -1.09
N ASN A 225 13.99 28.89 -0.94
CA ASN A 225 13.28 30.14 -1.22
C ASN A 225 13.81 31.30 -0.35
N GLY A 226 13.97 31.07 0.96
CA GLY A 226 14.50 32.07 1.89
C GLY A 226 15.92 32.53 1.53
N VAL A 227 16.83 31.58 1.27
CA VAL A 227 18.22 31.86 0.88
C VAL A 227 18.28 32.56 -0.48
N THR A 228 17.44 32.15 -1.44
CA THR A 228 17.40 32.78 -2.77
C THR A 228 16.95 34.23 -2.70
N LEU A 229 15.96 34.52 -1.83
CA LEU A 229 15.45 35.88 -1.61
C LEU A 229 16.50 36.77 -0.92
N GLN A 230 17.14 36.27 0.14
CA GLN A 230 18.16 37.01 0.90
C GLN A 230 19.36 37.40 0.04
N ASN A 231 19.82 36.48 -0.81
CA ASN A 231 20.96 36.72 -1.70
C ASN A 231 20.58 37.41 -3.02
N LYS A 232 19.32 37.82 -3.18
CA LYS A 232 18.79 38.47 -4.40
C LYS A 232 19.15 37.71 -5.70
N LEU A 233 19.28 36.39 -5.63
CA LEU A 233 19.72 35.53 -6.74
C LEU A 233 18.85 35.67 -8.00
N PHE A 234 17.56 35.98 -7.84
CA PHE A 234 16.63 36.27 -8.93
C PHE A 234 16.98 37.53 -9.75
N SER A 235 17.74 38.47 -9.17
CA SER A 235 18.15 39.72 -9.83
C SER A 235 19.57 39.66 -10.40
N MET A 236 20.43 38.78 -9.86
CA MET A 236 21.84 38.69 -10.24
C MET A 236 22.09 37.71 -11.40
N LEU A 237 21.25 36.69 -11.55
CA LEU A 237 21.42 35.65 -12.57
C LEU A 237 20.39 35.79 -13.68
N SER A 238 20.82 35.57 -14.92
CA SER A 238 19.89 35.46 -16.05
C SER A 238 18.88 34.34 -15.80
N PRO A 239 17.64 34.46 -16.32
CA PRO A 239 16.58 33.48 -16.10
C PRO A 239 16.94 32.01 -16.32
N ARG A 240 17.69 31.74 -17.40
CA ARG A 240 18.15 30.39 -17.75
C ARG A 240 19.13 29.84 -16.72
N LYS A 241 20.12 30.64 -16.30
CA LYS A 241 21.12 30.23 -15.31
C LYS A 241 20.49 29.95 -13.95
N ASN A 242 19.52 30.76 -13.53
CA ASN A 242 18.83 30.54 -12.25
C ASN A 242 17.97 29.26 -12.29
N THR A 243 17.25 29.04 -13.38
CA THR A 243 16.46 27.81 -13.59
C THR A 243 17.34 26.56 -13.58
N LEU A 244 18.47 26.58 -14.28
CA LEU A 244 19.41 25.47 -14.31
C LEU A 244 20.07 25.21 -12.94
N LEU A 245 20.48 26.27 -12.23
CA LEU A 245 21.04 26.15 -10.88
C LEU A 245 20.03 25.50 -9.92
N ARG A 246 18.78 25.96 -9.93
CA ARG A 246 17.72 25.43 -9.06
C ARG A 246 17.39 23.97 -9.39
N LEU A 247 17.35 23.62 -10.67
CA LEU A 247 17.14 22.22 -11.10
C LEU A 247 18.32 21.32 -10.70
N PHE A 248 19.55 21.81 -10.78
CA PHE A 248 20.72 21.06 -10.33
C PHE A 248 20.69 20.81 -8.82
N ILE A 249 20.32 21.83 -8.04
CA ILE A 249 20.13 21.72 -6.59
C ILE A 249 19.01 20.71 -6.28
N SER A 250 17.89 20.73 -7.00
CA SER A 250 16.78 19.79 -6.76
C SER A 250 17.21 18.34 -6.98
N ILE A 251 17.92 18.05 -8.07
CA ILE A 251 18.41 16.70 -8.38
C ILE A 251 19.37 16.21 -7.30
N ILE A 252 20.39 17.02 -6.94
CA ILE A 252 21.38 16.65 -5.93
C ILE A 252 20.72 16.43 -4.57
N TYR A 253 19.90 17.38 -4.13
CA TYR A 253 19.26 17.31 -2.83
C TYR A 253 18.37 16.08 -2.71
N THR A 254 17.50 15.85 -3.70
CA THR A 254 16.58 14.70 -3.70
C THR A 254 17.33 13.38 -3.79
N PHE A 255 18.48 13.31 -4.47
CA PHE A 255 19.33 12.12 -4.58
C PHE A 255 19.94 11.72 -3.23
N PHE A 256 20.42 12.67 -2.45
CA PHE A 256 20.92 12.41 -1.10
C PHE A 256 19.78 12.18 -0.09
N ALA A 257 18.67 12.93 -0.20
CA ALA A 257 17.51 12.75 0.67
C ALA A 257 16.88 11.35 0.51
N SER A 258 16.79 10.85 -0.73
CA SER A 258 16.32 9.50 -0.99
C SER A 258 17.29 8.43 -0.50
N LEU A 259 18.60 8.70 -0.51
CA LEU A 259 19.61 7.82 0.06
C LEU A 259 19.46 7.72 1.59
N VAL A 260 19.23 8.84 2.28
CA VAL A 260 18.95 8.85 3.73
C VAL A 260 17.71 8.01 4.03
N MET A 261 16.66 8.18 3.22
CA MET A 261 15.42 7.42 3.40
C MET A 261 15.61 5.92 3.20
N SER A 262 16.25 5.55 2.10
CA SER A 262 16.58 4.15 1.79
C SER A 262 17.52 3.56 2.84
N GLY A 263 18.44 4.38 3.36
CA GLY A 263 19.40 4.01 4.39
C GLY A 263 18.75 3.63 5.71
N TYR A 264 17.73 4.37 6.18
CA TYR A 264 17.03 3.97 7.40
C TYR A 264 16.15 2.73 7.19
N ILE A 265 15.49 2.59 6.02
CA ILE A 265 14.72 1.37 5.70
C ILE A 265 15.66 0.16 5.73
N TRP A 266 16.87 0.32 5.19
CA TRP A 266 17.89 -0.72 5.19
C TRP A 266 18.46 -1.01 6.58
N ALA A 267 18.70 0.02 7.40
CA ALA A 267 19.27 -0.13 8.74
C ALA A 267 18.31 -0.87 9.69
N PHE A 268 17.01 -0.64 9.57
CA PHE A 268 15.96 -1.27 10.39
C PHE A 268 15.29 -2.47 9.69
N ARG A 269 16.01 -3.17 8.80
CA ARG A 269 15.48 -4.34 8.08
C ARG A 269 15.33 -5.60 8.95
N GLU A 270 15.97 -5.65 10.13
CA GLU A 270 15.97 -6.84 11.00
C GLU A 270 16.36 -8.11 10.20
N ASP A 271 15.58 -9.20 10.31
CA ASP A 271 15.78 -10.47 9.61
C ASP A 271 15.23 -10.48 8.17
N TRP A 272 14.84 -9.32 7.63
CA TRP A 272 14.31 -9.23 6.27
C TRP A 272 15.41 -9.44 5.21
N SER A 273 15.20 -10.48 4.39
CA SER A 273 16.18 -10.98 3.41
C SER A 273 16.22 -10.16 2.10
N VAL A 274 16.59 -8.88 2.20
CA VAL A 274 16.80 -8.00 1.04
C VAL A 274 18.25 -7.93 0.59
N THR A 275 18.44 -7.87 -0.72
CA THR A 275 19.76 -7.81 -1.38
C THR A 275 20.22 -6.36 -1.60
N GLY A 276 21.53 -6.17 -1.81
CA GLY A 276 22.08 -4.85 -2.17
C GLY A 276 21.56 -4.30 -3.50
N GLY A 277 21.17 -5.18 -4.43
CA GLY A 277 20.50 -4.78 -5.67
C GLY A 277 19.12 -4.18 -5.41
N GLN A 278 18.33 -4.81 -4.54
CA GLN A 278 17.02 -4.28 -4.12
C GLN A 278 17.16 -2.94 -3.38
N PHE A 279 18.22 -2.75 -2.60
CA PHE A 279 18.54 -1.46 -2.00
C PHE A 279 18.76 -0.36 -3.05
N ALA A 280 19.61 -0.62 -4.05
CA ALA A 280 19.90 0.36 -5.10
C ALA A 280 18.64 0.71 -5.92
N LEU A 281 17.81 -0.28 -6.23
CA LEU A 281 16.53 -0.05 -6.93
C LEU A 281 15.54 0.74 -6.05
N THR A 282 15.43 0.40 -4.76
CA THR A 282 14.60 1.14 -3.81
C THR A 282 15.03 2.60 -3.73
N TRP A 283 16.34 2.85 -3.71
CA TRP A 283 16.89 4.19 -3.70
C TRP A 283 16.54 5.00 -4.95
N MET A 284 16.66 4.41 -6.15
CA MET A 284 16.29 5.09 -7.39
C MET A 284 14.77 5.33 -7.49
N ALA A 285 13.94 4.41 -7.01
CA ALA A 285 12.49 4.60 -6.97
C ALA A 285 12.10 5.75 -6.05
N ILE A 286 12.65 5.79 -4.83
CA ILE A 286 12.41 6.87 -3.86
C ILE A 286 12.96 8.21 -4.39
N TRP A 287 14.12 8.20 -5.05
CA TRP A 287 14.67 9.39 -5.70
C TRP A 287 13.70 9.99 -6.73
N LEU A 288 13.19 9.16 -7.63
CA LEU A 288 12.26 9.60 -8.67
C LEU A 288 11.01 10.24 -8.05
N ALA A 289 10.39 9.59 -7.07
CA ALA A 289 9.22 10.11 -6.37
C ALA A 289 9.52 11.39 -5.57
N MET A 290 10.66 11.46 -4.86
CA MET A 290 11.08 12.68 -4.17
C MET A 290 11.30 13.84 -5.13
N HIS A 291 11.86 13.58 -6.32
CA HIS A 291 12.06 14.62 -7.32
C HIS A 291 10.72 15.09 -7.91
N VAL A 292 9.77 14.20 -8.17
CA VAL A 292 8.39 14.57 -8.55
C VAL A 292 7.77 15.50 -7.50
N HIS A 293 7.83 15.12 -6.22
CA HIS A 293 7.31 15.96 -5.13
C HIS A 293 8.01 17.30 -5.05
N PHE A 294 9.34 17.34 -5.19
CA PHE A 294 10.09 18.59 -5.22
C PHE A 294 9.56 19.52 -6.31
N LEU A 295 9.44 19.03 -7.55
CA LEU A 295 9.02 19.83 -8.70
C LEU A 295 7.60 20.40 -8.51
N ILE A 296 6.67 19.56 -8.02
CA ILE A 296 5.28 19.97 -7.77
C ILE A 296 5.20 21.02 -6.66
N ILE A 297 5.89 20.81 -5.54
CA ILE A 297 5.89 21.75 -4.41
C ILE A 297 6.59 23.06 -4.80
N ASP A 298 7.65 22.99 -5.60
CA ASP A 298 8.37 24.17 -6.06
C ASP A 298 7.51 25.04 -6.98
N PHE A 299 6.76 24.40 -7.87
CA PHE A 299 5.73 25.06 -8.67
C PHE A 299 4.61 25.64 -7.80
N ALA A 300 4.11 24.88 -6.82
CA ALA A 300 3.06 25.34 -5.92
C ALA A 300 3.50 26.60 -5.14
N THR A 301 4.75 26.66 -4.66
CA THR A 301 5.29 27.86 -3.99
C THR A 301 5.51 29.07 -4.93
N ALA A 302 5.44 28.88 -6.25
CA ALA A 302 5.41 29.98 -7.22
C ALA A 302 4.01 30.57 -7.41
N ILE A 303 2.96 29.77 -7.22
CA ILE A 303 1.56 30.15 -7.44
C ILE A 303 0.89 30.61 -6.14
N PHE A 304 1.03 29.83 -5.08
CA PHE A 304 0.31 30.08 -3.83
C PHE A 304 1.07 31.07 -2.94
N PRO A 305 0.38 32.05 -2.36
CA PRO A 305 0.97 32.87 -1.30
C PRO A 305 1.41 32.01 -0.12
N MET A 306 2.53 32.39 0.51
CA MET A 306 3.12 31.64 1.63
C MET A 306 2.14 31.27 2.76
N PRO A 307 1.18 32.12 3.18
CA PRO A 307 0.19 31.75 4.20
C PRO A 307 -0.74 30.58 3.82
N PHE A 308 -0.93 30.33 2.51
CA PHE A 308 -1.79 29.25 2.00
C PHE A 308 -1.03 27.96 1.69
N MET A 309 0.31 27.98 1.70
CA MET A 309 1.12 26.78 1.47
C MET A 309 0.80 25.61 2.41
N PRO A 310 0.55 25.80 3.71
CA PRO A 310 0.15 24.70 4.59
C PRO A 310 -1.15 24.00 4.14
N TYR A 311 -2.09 24.73 3.52
CA TYR A 311 -3.35 24.17 3.03
C TYR A 311 -3.11 23.21 1.86
N PHE A 312 -2.26 23.63 0.92
CA PHE A 312 -1.87 22.81 -0.22
C PHE A 312 -1.07 21.59 0.24
N VAL A 313 -0.01 21.79 1.03
CA VAL A 313 0.90 20.70 1.44
C VAL A 313 0.18 19.67 2.28
N LEU A 314 -0.66 20.08 3.24
CA LEU A 314 -1.43 19.14 4.04
C LEU A 314 -2.37 18.30 3.16
N THR A 315 -3.10 18.93 2.25
CA THR A 315 -4.00 18.22 1.34
C THR A 315 -3.25 17.27 0.43
N TRP A 316 -2.11 17.72 -0.11
CA TRP A 316 -1.24 16.91 -0.96
C TRP A 316 -0.68 15.68 -0.22
N ILE A 317 -0.25 15.84 1.02
CA ILE A 317 0.20 14.74 1.89
C ILE A 317 -0.92 13.73 2.10
N ILE A 318 -2.10 14.20 2.50
CA ILE A 318 -3.22 13.31 2.86
C ILE A 318 -3.69 12.52 1.64
N MET A 319 -3.81 13.16 0.47
CA MET A 319 -4.17 12.46 -0.77
C MET A 319 -3.15 11.37 -1.15
N ASN A 320 -1.85 11.68 -1.04
CA ASN A 320 -0.78 10.73 -1.34
C ASN A 320 -0.76 9.55 -0.35
N VAL A 321 -0.81 9.78 0.96
CA VAL A 321 -0.78 8.66 1.93
C VAL A 321 -2.07 7.82 1.88
N THR A 322 -3.23 8.44 1.62
CA THR A 322 -4.49 7.69 1.46
C THR A 322 -4.39 6.69 0.31
N SER A 323 -3.63 7.01 -0.73
CA SER A 323 -3.43 6.16 -1.90
C SER A 323 -2.57 4.91 -1.67
N THR A 324 -1.92 4.80 -0.50
CA THR A 324 -1.00 3.70 -0.15
C THR A 324 -1.44 2.89 1.07
N ILE A 325 -2.46 3.34 1.81
CA ILE A 325 -2.89 2.68 3.05
C ILE A 325 -3.58 1.34 2.78
N GLY A 326 -4.34 1.23 1.69
CA GLY A 326 -5.14 0.05 1.40
C GLY A 326 -5.32 -0.22 -0.08
N PRO A 327 -5.75 -1.45 -0.42
CA PRO A 327 -5.98 -1.85 -1.79
C PRO A 327 -7.25 -1.21 -2.36
N PHE A 328 -7.14 -0.59 -3.54
CA PHE A 328 -8.26 0.11 -4.19
C PHE A 328 -9.44 -0.76 -4.62
N GLU A 329 -9.27 -2.08 -4.64
CA GLU A 329 -10.36 -3.03 -4.83
C GLU A 329 -11.35 -3.02 -3.64
N GLN A 330 -10.88 -2.76 -2.42
CA GLN A 330 -11.72 -2.59 -1.25
C GLN A 330 -12.26 -1.16 -1.09
N SER A 331 -11.57 -0.16 -1.66
CA SER A 331 -12.02 1.22 -1.56
C SER A 331 -13.22 1.53 -2.47
N PRO A 332 -14.15 2.42 -2.06
CA PRO A 332 -15.19 2.94 -2.94
C PRO A 332 -14.59 3.56 -4.22
N GLY A 333 -15.34 3.49 -5.33
CA GLY A 333 -14.83 3.88 -6.65
C GLY A 333 -14.25 5.29 -6.74
N PHE A 334 -14.78 6.25 -5.97
CA PHE A 334 -14.25 7.62 -5.88
C PHE A 334 -12.78 7.67 -5.47
N TYR A 335 -12.36 6.85 -4.50
CA TYR A 335 -10.99 6.85 -3.96
C TYR A 335 -9.97 6.22 -4.89
N ARG A 336 -10.41 5.55 -5.96
CA ARG A 336 -9.53 5.02 -7.02
C ARG A 336 -8.87 6.13 -7.84
N LEU A 337 -9.27 7.39 -7.67
CA LEU A 337 -8.48 8.54 -8.12
C LEU A 337 -7.03 8.45 -7.62
N GLY A 338 -6.79 7.77 -6.49
CA GLY A 338 -5.47 7.59 -5.91
C GLY A 338 -4.40 6.99 -6.81
N TYR A 339 -4.78 6.32 -7.92
CA TYR A 339 -3.85 5.83 -8.93
C TYR A 339 -2.97 6.91 -9.58
N ILE A 340 -3.37 8.18 -9.52
CA ILE A 340 -2.62 9.31 -10.11
C ILE A 340 -1.63 9.95 -9.14
N PHE A 341 -1.57 9.48 -7.89
CA PHE A 341 -0.69 10.10 -6.90
C PHE A 341 0.70 9.43 -6.90
N PRO A 342 1.79 10.23 -6.83
CA PRO A 342 3.15 9.70 -6.89
C PRO A 342 3.44 8.65 -5.81
N ALA A 343 2.87 8.80 -4.61
CA ALA A 343 3.04 7.85 -3.52
C ALA A 343 2.49 6.45 -3.84
N HIS A 344 1.36 6.35 -4.55
CA HIS A 344 0.82 5.07 -4.99
C HIS A 344 1.79 4.38 -5.96
N GLY A 345 2.26 5.12 -6.98
CA GLY A 345 3.26 4.61 -7.93
C GLY A 345 4.54 4.15 -7.24
N LEU A 346 5.04 4.95 -6.29
CA LEU A 346 6.21 4.59 -5.48
C LEU A 346 5.99 3.30 -4.69
N TYR A 347 4.87 3.16 -4.00
CA TYR A 347 4.56 1.97 -3.20
C TYR A 347 4.51 0.70 -4.05
N GLU A 348 3.84 0.75 -5.20
CA GLU A 348 3.74 -0.38 -6.13
C GLU A 348 5.11 -0.80 -6.69
N ILE A 349 5.97 0.18 -7.03
CA ILE A 349 7.36 -0.07 -7.46
C ILE A 349 8.19 -0.69 -6.33
N MET A 350 8.08 -0.16 -5.10
CA MET A 350 8.79 -0.69 -3.94
C MET A 350 8.36 -2.13 -3.65
N MET A 351 7.06 -2.44 -3.73
CA MET A 351 6.54 -3.80 -3.56
C MET A 351 7.06 -4.75 -4.63
N ASP A 352 7.11 -4.34 -5.90
CA ASP A 352 7.68 -5.15 -6.97
C ASP A 352 9.17 -5.45 -6.75
N ILE A 353 9.97 -4.45 -6.37
CA ILE A 353 11.39 -4.61 -6.05
C ILE A 353 11.58 -5.58 -4.88
N TRP A 354 10.83 -5.39 -3.79
CA TRP A 354 10.98 -6.14 -2.55
C TRP A 354 10.54 -7.59 -2.67
N THR A 355 9.57 -7.85 -3.53
CA THR A 355 9.06 -9.21 -3.80
C THR A 355 9.65 -9.84 -5.05
N GLN A 356 10.69 -9.25 -5.65
CA GLN A 356 11.35 -9.78 -6.85
C GLN A 356 10.38 -10.02 -8.03
N GLY A 357 9.43 -9.12 -8.23
CA GLY A 357 8.43 -9.20 -9.31
C GLY A 357 7.09 -9.82 -8.89
N CYS A 358 6.91 -10.17 -7.62
CA CYS A 358 5.64 -10.67 -7.07
C CYS A 358 4.61 -9.58 -6.78
N ASN A 359 4.56 -8.59 -7.67
CA ASN A 359 3.58 -7.51 -7.70
C ASN A 359 3.58 -6.89 -9.10
N PRO A 360 2.89 -7.49 -10.11
CA PRO A 360 3.04 -7.13 -11.51
C PRO A 360 2.32 -5.81 -11.87
N HIS A 361 2.53 -4.76 -11.09
CA HIS A 361 2.01 -3.42 -11.31
C HIS A 361 3.10 -2.45 -11.78
N LEU A 362 4.36 -2.89 -11.85
CA LEU A 362 5.49 -2.10 -12.33
C LEU A 362 5.24 -1.50 -13.72
N TYR A 363 4.64 -2.27 -14.64
CA TYR A 363 4.35 -1.84 -16.02
C TYR A 363 3.43 -0.60 -16.09
N ARG A 364 2.65 -0.34 -15.04
CA ARG A 364 1.75 0.81 -14.93
C ARG A 364 2.31 1.87 -13.99
N ALA A 365 2.83 1.46 -12.83
CA ALA A 365 3.29 2.37 -11.79
C ALA A 365 4.49 3.23 -12.24
N LEU A 366 5.50 2.61 -12.88
CA LEU A 366 6.70 3.31 -13.29
C LEU A 366 6.43 4.32 -14.43
N PRO A 367 5.70 3.97 -15.51
CA PRO A 367 5.37 4.96 -16.55
C PRO A 367 4.51 6.12 -16.05
N ILE A 368 3.56 5.89 -15.13
CA ILE A 368 2.76 6.98 -14.54
C ILE A 368 3.67 7.92 -13.75
N LEU A 369 4.51 7.40 -12.86
CA LEU A 369 5.44 8.21 -12.06
C LEU A 369 6.45 8.96 -12.94
N PHE A 370 6.90 8.33 -14.04
CA PHE A 370 7.78 8.99 -15.02
C PHE A 370 7.05 10.09 -15.79
N ALA A 371 5.78 9.88 -16.18
CA ALA A 371 4.97 10.93 -16.82
C ALA A 371 4.76 12.12 -15.88
N GLU A 372 4.48 11.88 -14.59
CA GLU A 372 4.41 12.92 -13.57
C GLU A 372 5.73 13.68 -13.41
N TRP A 373 6.87 12.99 -13.53
CA TRP A 373 8.19 13.62 -13.52
C TRP A 373 8.39 14.56 -14.71
N VAL A 374 8.02 14.13 -15.93
CA VAL A 374 8.09 14.98 -17.13
C VAL A 374 7.16 16.20 -17.00
N VAL A 375 5.92 15.99 -16.55
CA VAL A 375 4.98 17.09 -16.27
C VAL A 375 5.54 18.03 -15.21
N GLY A 376 6.12 17.47 -14.14
CA GLY A 376 6.77 18.22 -13.06
C GLY A 376 7.88 19.13 -13.56
N ILE A 377 8.71 18.67 -14.51
CA ILE A 377 9.75 19.51 -15.14
C ILE A 377 9.11 20.68 -15.87
N GLY A 378 8.04 20.44 -16.63
CA GLY A 378 7.29 21.50 -17.32
C GLY A 378 6.73 22.54 -16.33
N LEU A 379 6.06 22.08 -15.27
CA LEU A 379 5.51 22.95 -14.22
C LEU A 379 6.62 23.72 -13.49
N PHE A 380 7.76 23.09 -13.21
CA PHE A 380 8.91 23.76 -12.61
C PHE A 380 9.43 24.92 -13.46
N VAL A 381 9.60 24.71 -14.77
CA VAL A 381 10.05 25.76 -15.69
C VAL A 381 9.04 26.90 -15.75
N LEU A 382 7.73 26.58 -15.79
CA LEU A 382 6.66 27.59 -15.73
C LEU A 382 6.69 28.39 -14.42
N GLY A 383 6.82 27.71 -13.28
CA GLY A 383 6.91 28.35 -11.96
C GLY A 383 8.13 29.26 -11.83
N MET A 384 9.28 28.87 -12.40
CA MET A 384 10.45 29.74 -12.48
C MET A 384 10.16 30.98 -13.33
N GLY A 385 9.50 30.83 -14.48
CA GLY A 385 9.05 31.96 -15.31
C GLY A 385 8.24 32.98 -14.52
N MET A 386 7.22 32.51 -13.79
CA MET A 386 6.35 33.35 -12.96
C MET A 386 7.12 34.13 -11.88
N ARG A 387 8.07 33.48 -11.19
CA ARG A 387 8.89 34.13 -10.14
C ARG A 387 9.76 35.25 -10.70
N MET A 388 10.24 35.09 -11.93
CA MET A 388 11.11 36.06 -12.59
C MET A 388 10.34 37.24 -13.14
N GLU A 389 9.11 37.05 -13.62
CA GLU A 389 8.21 38.15 -14.00
C GLU A 389 7.87 39.04 -12.80
N VAL A 390 7.58 38.45 -11.64
CA VAL A 390 7.33 39.21 -10.40
C VAL A 390 8.59 39.96 -9.94
N GLY A 391 9.77 39.32 -10.03
CA GLY A 391 11.05 39.96 -9.72
C GLY A 391 11.40 41.11 -10.66
N LEU A 392 11.08 40.99 -11.95
CA LEU A 392 11.30 42.02 -12.97
C LEU A 392 10.25 43.13 -12.91
N GLY A 393 8.99 42.84 -12.59
CA GLY A 393 7.94 43.85 -12.36
C GLY A 393 8.14 44.71 -11.11
N GLY A 394 8.99 44.26 -10.18
CA GLY A 394 9.50 45.07 -9.07
C GLY A 394 10.66 46.01 -9.47
N ILE A 395 11.37 45.70 -10.56
CA ILE A 395 12.45 46.53 -11.12
C ILE A 395 11.89 47.52 -12.16
N PHE A 396 10.92 47.07 -12.97
CA PHE A 396 10.10 47.89 -13.86
C PHE A 396 8.76 48.14 -13.18
N GLY A 397 8.78 48.98 -12.14
CA GLY A 397 7.58 49.41 -11.45
C GLY A 397 6.49 49.79 -12.43
N ARG A 398 5.32 49.15 -12.26
CA ARG A 398 3.99 49.63 -12.66
C ARG A 398 3.96 51.16 -12.81
N GLN A 399 4.12 51.66 -14.04
CA GLN A 399 3.86 53.07 -14.38
C GLN A 399 2.95 53.22 -15.60
N THR A 400 2.10 52.21 -15.85
CA THR A 400 1.16 52.25 -16.97
C THR A 400 -0.26 51.85 -16.57
N VAL A 401 -0.75 52.23 -15.39
CA VAL A 401 -2.20 52.33 -15.12
C VAL A 401 -2.47 53.40 -14.05
N SER A 402 -2.29 54.68 -14.40
CA SER A 402 -2.89 55.80 -13.65
C SER A 402 -3.21 57.03 -14.51
N ILE A 403 -3.31 56.89 -15.84
CA ILE A 403 -3.55 58.04 -16.74
C ILE A 403 -5.03 58.19 -17.16
N LEU A 404 -5.96 57.30 -16.78
CA LEU A 404 -7.37 57.43 -17.20
C LEU A 404 -8.40 57.09 -16.12
N ARG A 405 -8.31 57.76 -14.95
CA ARG A 405 -9.47 57.93 -14.08
C ARG A 405 -9.23 59.04 -13.05
N GLU A 406 -9.47 60.28 -13.47
CA GLU A 406 -10.11 61.38 -12.71
C GLU A 406 -10.01 62.69 -13.52
N GLU A 407 -10.66 62.70 -14.68
CA GLU A 407 -11.35 63.91 -15.16
C GLU A 407 -12.84 63.55 -15.26
N LYS A 408 -13.53 63.70 -14.13
CA LYS A 408 -14.90 64.22 -13.98
C LYS A 408 -15.43 63.98 -12.58
#